data_AF-A0AAD7ID62-F1
#
_entry.id   AF-A0AAD7ID62-F1
#
_cell.length_a   1.000
_cell.length_b   1.000
_cell.length_c   1.000
_cell.angle_alpha   90.00
_cell.angle_beta   90.00
_cell.angle_gamma   90.00
#
_symmetry.space_group_name_H-M   'P 1'
#
loop_
_entity.id
_entity.type
_entity.pdbx_description
1 polymer ?
#
loop_
_entity_poly.entity_id
_entity_poly.type
_entity_poly.pdbx_seq_one_letter_code
_entity_poly.pdbx_strand_id
1 'polypeptide(L)'
;LQKGHEQEKTHILRVRAVKDSLIPVPIGPGIPRHDRTELRARYCRLMLIFFKPWRQAADLRKNYQSWEEAFESFVNTCSQSVLQKMENMQIMHECRDSRD
;
A
#
# COMPACT_ATOMS: atom_id res chain seq x y z
N LEU A 1 -6.79 -7.64 -24.05
CA LEU A 1 -8.02 -7.18 -23.39
C LEU A 1 -8.99 -8.35 -23.40
N GLN A 2 -9.49 -8.74 -22.22
CA GLN A 2 -10.39 -9.88 -22.10
C GLN A 2 -11.77 -9.45 -22.65
N LYS A 3 -12.30 -10.19 -23.62
CA LYS A 3 -13.62 -9.89 -24.21
C LYS A 3 -14.71 -10.57 -23.39
N GLY A 4 -15.89 -9.94 -23.27
CA GLY A 4 -17.07 -10.52 -22.65
C GLY A 4 -17.26 -10.30 -21.14
N HIS A 5 -16.51 -9.38 -20.51
CA HIS A 5 -16.81 -8.97 -19.12
C HIS A 5 -17.76 -7.77 -19.10
N GLU A 6 -18.54 -7.60 -18.02
CA GLU A 6 -19.61 -6.59 -17.90
C GLU A 6 -19.13 -5.15 -18.15
N GLN A 7 -17.85 -4.88 -17.88
CA GLN A 7 -17.23 -3.55 -18.00
C GLN A 7 -16.42 -3.38 -19.30
N GLU A 8 -16.48 -4.30 -20.27
CA GLU A 8 -15.64 -4.31 -21.47
C GLU A 8 -15.68 -2.98 -22.24
N LYS A 9 -16.84 -2.32 -22.28
CA LYS A 9 -17.03 -1.06 -23.01
C LYS A 9 -16.66 0.19 -22.21
N THR A 10 -16.53 0.09 -20.89
CA THR A 10 -16.37 1.26 -20.00
C THR A 10 -14.98 1.32 -19.37
N HIS A 11 -14.30 0.19 -19.19
CA HIS A 11 -13.02 0.12 -18.50
C HIS A 11 -11.95 -0.52 -19.38
N ILE A 12 -10.76 0.08 -19.37
CA ILE A 12 -9.57 -0.47 -20.04
C ILE A 12 -8.41 -0.57 -19.05
N LEU A 13 -7.63 -1.63 -19.19
CA LEU A 13 -6.32 -1.74 -18.55
C LEU A 13 -5.26 -1.22 -19.54
N ARG A 14 -4.48 -0.23 -19.13
CA ARG A 14 -3.34 0.28 -19.91
C ARG A 14 -2.07 0.18 -19.08
N VAL A 15 -1.07 -0.52 -19.60
CA VAL A 15 0.29 -0.46 -19.06
C VAL A 15 0.96 0.80 -19.59
N ARG A 16 1.56 1.60 -18.70
CA ARG A 16 2.28 2.83 -19.04
C ARG A 16 3.78 2.56 -19.12
N ALA A 17 4.47 3.27 -20.00
CA ALA A 17 5.92 3.30 -20.00
C ALA A 17 6.44 3.98 -18.73
N VAL A 18 7.63 3.61 -18.27
CA VAL A 18 8.23 4.16 -17.05
C VAL A 18 8.38 5.69 -17.13
N LYS A 19 8.70 6.25 -18.30
CA LYS A 19 8.77 7.69 -18.53
C LYS A 19 7.44 8.44 -18.33
N ASP A 20 6.32 7.72 -18.41
CA ASP A 20 4.96 8.25 -18.25
C ASP A 20 4.36 7.82 -16.90
N SER A 21 5.21 7.50 -15.92
CA SER A 21 4.78 7.12 -14.57
C SER A 21 4.05 8.27 -13.89
N LEU A 22 3.03 7.93 -13.11
CA LEU A 22 2.24 8.88 -12.34
C LEU A 22 2.47 8.62 -10.86
N ILE A 23 2.41 9.67 -10.05
CA ILE A 23 2.39 9.56 -8.59
C ILE A 23 0.93 9.54 -8.14
N PRO A 24 0.43 8.42 -7.58
CA PRO A 24 -0.91 8.38 -7.03
C PRO A 24 -1.01 9.35 -5.85
N VAL A 25 -2.09 10.14 -5.82
CA VAL A 25 -2.44 11.00 -4.70
C VAL A 25 -3.60 10.36 -3.94
N PRO A 26 -3.38 9.78 -2.75
CA PRO A 26 -4.45 9.22 -1.93
C PRO A 26 -5.44 10.32 -1.51
N ILE A 27 -6.73 10.06 -1.69
CA ILE A 27 -7.81 10.96 -1.24
C ILE A 27 -8.49 10.32 -0.03
N GLY A 28 -8.66 11.09 1.05
CA GLY A 28 -9.33 10.64 2.27
C GLY A 28 -8.52 10.95 3.53
N PRO A 29 -8.81 10.24 4.65
CA PRO A 29 -8.04 10.38 5.88
C PRO A 29 -6.55 10.12 5.64
N GLY A 30 -5.70 10.88 6.33
CA GLY A 30 -4.26 10.77 6.18
C GLY A 30 -3.74 9.34 6.40
N ILE A 31 -2.73 8.96 5.62
CA ILE A 31 -1.98 7.73 5.84
C ILE A 31 -1.37 7.81 7.25
N PRO A 32 -1.53 6.77 8.10
CA PRO A 32 -0.93 6.75 9.43
C PRO A 32 0.59 6.67 9.30
N ARG A 33 1.31 7.34 10.19
CA ARG A 33 2.75 7.20 10.33
C ARG A 33 3.10 5.93 11.09
N HIS A 34 4.29 5.38 10.86
CA HIS A 34 4.72 4.14 11.51
C HIS A 34 5.47 4.34 12.82
N ASP A 35 5.82 5.58 13.16
CA ASP A 35 6.58 5.97 14.36
C ASP A 35 5.71 6.18 15.61
N ARG A 36 4.38 6.12 15.42
CA ARG A 36 3.40 6.20 16.51
C ARG A 36 2.86 4.82 16.86
N THR A 37 3.16 4.34 18.06
CA THR A 37 2.79 2.99 18.52
C THR A 37 1.28 2.75 18.46
N GLU A 38 0.46 3.74 18.80
CA GLU A 38 -1.00 3.66 18.75
C GLU A 38 -1.56 3.54 17.32
N LEU A 39 -0.78 3.95 16.31
CA LEU A 39 -1.15 3.87 14.90
C LEU A 39 -0.51 2.67 14.18
N ARG A 40 0.39 1.93 14.84
CA ARG A 40 1.20 0.88 14.22
C ARG A 40 0.36 -0.21 13.56
N ALA A 41 -0.61 -0.78 14.26
CA ALA A 41 -1.52 -1.79 13.71
C ALA A 41 -2.25 -1.28 12.45
N ARG A 42 -2.70 -0.01 12.48
CA ARG A 42 -3.41 0.62 11.37
C ARG A 42 -2.50 0.86 10.17
N TYR A 43 -1.26 1.29 10.42
CA TYR A 43 -0.22 1.42 9.40
C TYR A 43 0.08 0.06 8.74
N CYS A 44 0.39 -0.96 9.54
CA CYS A 44 0.67 -2.31 9.05
C CYS A 44 -0.46 -2.85 8.17
N ARG A 45 -1.71 -2.72 8.63
CA ARG A 45 -2.90 -3.09 7.85
C ARG A 45 -2.98 -2.35 6.52
N LEU A 46 -2.79 -1.04 6.51
CA LEU A 46 -2.90 -0.24 5.30
C LEU A 46 -1.80 -0.56 4.28
N MET A 47 -0.56 -0.73 4.74
CA MET A 47 0.56 -1.10 3.87
C MET A 47 0.38 -2.49 3.23
N LEU A 48 -0.18 -3.44 3.99
CA LEU A 48 -0.55 -4.75 3.43
C LEU A 48 -1.63 -4.59 2.34
N ILE A 49 -2.66 -3.78 2.56
CA ILE A 49 -3.72 -3.54 1.56
C ILE A 49 -3.14 -2.94 0.28
N PHE A 50 -2.19 -2.01 0.37
CA PHE A 50 -1.63 -1.33 -0.80
C PHE A 50 -0.62 -2.18 -1.57
N PHE A 51 0.20 -2.98 -0.88
CA PHE A 51 1.41 -3.53 -1.49
C PHE A 51 1.47 -5.05 -1.50
N LYS A 52 0.72 -5.75 -0.64
CA LYS A 52 0.64 -7.21 -0.72
C LYS A 52 -0.35 -7.58 -1.81
N PRO A 53 -0.09 -8.57 -2.66
CA PRO A 53 -1.12 -9.10 -3.55
C PRO A 53 -2.19 -9.83 -2.73
N TRP A 54 -3.46 -9.48 -2.93
CA TRP A 54 -4.60 -10.14 -2.25
C TRP A 54 -5.84 -10.15 -3.13
N ARG A 55 -6.70 -11.15 -2.91
CA ARG A 55 -8.05 -11.26 -3.47
C ARG A 55 -9.11 -11.32 -2.37
N GLN A 56 -8.73 -11.81 -1.19
CA GLN A 56 -9.57 -11.91 -0.01
C GLN A 56 -8.82 -11.43 1.24
N ALA A 57 -9.55 -11.09 2.30
CA ALA A 57 -8.97 -10.56 3.53
C ALA A 57 -7.98 -11.53 4.20
N ALA A 58 -8.19 -12.85 4.04
CA ALA A 58 -7.29 -13.87 4.59
C ALA A 58 -5.90 -13.88 3.93
N ASP A 59 -5.76 -13.35 2.71
CA ASP A 59 -4.45 -13.21 2.05
C ASP A 59 -3.60 -12.14 2.75
N LEU A 60 -4.24 -11.13 3.34
CA LEU A 60 -3.56 -10.06 4.07
C LEU A 60 -3.01 -10.57 5.40
N ARG A 61 -3.87 -11.22 6.19
CA ARG A 61 -3.58 -11.65 7.56
C ARG A 61 -4.25 -12.97 7.89
N LYS A 62 -3.50 -13.92 8.45
CA LYS A 62 -4.05 -15.15 9.04
C LYS A 62 -4.85 -14.83 10.30
N ASN A 63 -5.84 -15.66 10.64
CA ASN A 63 -6.72 -15.37 11.78
C ASN A 63 -5.99 -15.19 13.12
N TYR A 64 -4.92 -15.96 13.33
CA TYR A 64 -4.17 -16.02 14.59
C TYR A 64 -3.03 -15.00 14.72
N GLN A 65 -2.64 -14.30 13.64
CA GLN A 65 -1.50 -13.38 13.66
C GLN A 65 -1.98 -11.93 13.81
N SER A 66 -1.22 -11.05 14.46
CA SER A 66 -1.49 -9.61 14.51
C SER A 66 -1.27 -8.94 13.13
N TRP A 67 -1.63 -7.66 12.98
CA TRP A 67 -1.34 -6.93 11.75
C TRP A 67 0.14 -6.66 11.59
N GLU A 68 0.83 -6.45 12.71
CA GLU A 68 2.25 -6.22 12.85
C GLU A 68 3.03 -7.46 12.43
N GLU A 69 2.70 -8.63 12.96
CA GLU A 69 3.34 -9.91 12.59
C GLU A 69 3.17 -10.22 11.09
N ALA A 70 1.95 -9.97 10.56
CA ALA A 70 1.67 -10.14 9.14
C ALA A 70 2.49 -9.21 8.26
N PHE A 71 2.66 -7.97 8.71
CA PHE A 71 3.42 -6.95 8.03
C PHE A 71 4.92 -7.25 8.06
N GLU A 72 5.48 -7.67 9.19
CA GLU A 72 6.87 -8.07 9.31
C GLU A 72 7.20 -9.25 8.37
N SER A 73 6.34 -10.27 8.34
CA SER A 73 6.47 -11.38 7.38
C SER A 73 6.44 -10.90 5.92
N PHE A 74 5.61 -9.91 5.61
CA PHE A 74 5.52 -9.34 4.27
C PHE A 74 6.75 -8.50 3.90
N VAL A 75 7.21 -7.63 4.80
CA VAL A 75 8.42 -6.80 4.62
C VAL A 75 9.64 -7.66 4.29
N ASN A 76 9.78 -8.80 4.96
CA ASN A 76 10.87 -9.75 4.72
C ASN A 76 10.81 -10.47 3.37
N THR A 77 9.67 -10.44 2.67
CA THR A 77 9.46 -11.17 1.41
C THR A 77 9.19 -10.26 0.21
N CYS A 78 8.83 -9.00 0.45
CA CYS A 78 8.52 -8.05 -0.61
C CYS A 78 9.78 -7.49 -1.28
N SER A 79 9.61 -6.87 -2.45
CA SER A 79 10.73 -6.30 -3.19
C SER A 79 11.24 -5.00 -2.54
N GLN A 80 12.53 -4.70 -2.73
CA GLN A 80 13.13 -3.44 -2.26
C GLN A 80 12.39 -2.20 -2.79
N SER A 81 11.86 -2.25 -4.00
CA SER A 81 11.06 -1.17 -4.58
C SER A 81 9.75 -0.91 -3.82
N VAL A 82 9.18 -1.93 -3.16
CA VAL A 82 8.00 -1.77 -2.31
C VAL A 82 8.39 -1.12 -0.99
N LEU A 83 9.48 -1.58 -0.37
CA LEU A 83 10.01 -1.00 0.88
C LEU A 83 10.32 0.50 0.71
N GLN A 84 11.00 0.87 -0.37
CA GLN A 84 11.29 2.27 -0.68
C GLN A 84 10.03 3.13 -0.82
N LYS A 85 8.93 2.58 -1.37
CA LYS A 85 7.67 3.32 -1.46
C LYS A 85 7.04 3.54 -0.10
N MET A 86 7.08 2.54 0.79
CA MET A 86 6.60 2.69 2.17
C MET A 86 7.42 3.73 2.93
N GLU A 87 8.74 3.71 2.77
CA GLU A 87 9.65 4.68 3.39
C GLU A 87 9.37 6.11 2.89
N ASN A 88 9.19 6.29 1.58
CA ASN A 88 8.85 7.59 1.02
C ASN A 88 7.51 8.13 1.56
N MET A 89 6.55 7.24 1.88
CA MET A 89 5.30 7.65 2.53
C MET A 89 5.55 8.19 3.94
N GLN A 90 6.47 7.60 4.70
CA GLN A 90 6.87 8.11 6.01
C GLN A 90 7.58 9.47 5.90
N ILE A 91 8.54 9.60 4.98
CA ILE A 91 9.31 10.85 4.78
C ILE A 91 8.40 12.04 4.49
N MET A 92 7.31 11.84 3.73
CA MET A 92 6.34 12.90 3.48
C MET A 92 5.72 13.46 4.76
N HIS A 93 5.55 12.64 5.79
CA HIS A 93 5.06 13.11 7.09
C HIS A 93 6.14 13.88 7.86
N GLU A 94 7.38 13.41 7.86
CA GLU A 94 8.50 14.04 8.55
C GLU A 94 8.83 15.42 7.97
N CYS A 95 8.79 15.56 6.64
CA CYS A 95 8.95 16.84 5.97
C CYS A 95 7.81 17.82 6.26
N ARG A 96 6.59 17.33 6.50
CA ARG A 96 5.46 18.19 6.87
C ARG A 96 5.66 18.75 8.28
N ASP A 97 6.01 17.88 9.23
CA ASP A 97 6.23 18.28 10.62
C ASP A 97 7.44 19.20 10.79
N SER A 98 8.48 19.06 9.96
CA SER A 98 9.68 19.92 10.02
C SER A 98 9.45 21.34 9.48
N ARG A 99 8.32 21.59 8.81
CA ARG A 99 7.94 22.90 8.27
C ARG A 99 7.04 23.70 9.21
N ASP A 100 6.43 23.03 10.19
CA ASP A 100 5.60 23.62 11.24
C ASP A 100 6.46 23.96 12.47
#